data_AF-A0A1E3X8D8-F1
#
_entry.id   AF-A0A1E3X8D8-F1
#
_cell.length_a   1.000
_cell.length_b   1.000
_cell.length_c   1.000
_cell.angle_alpha   90.00
_cell.angle_beta   90.00
_cell.angle_gamma   90.00
#
_symmetry.space_group_name_H-M   'P 1'
#
loop_
_entity.id
_entity.type
_entity.pdbx_description
1 polymer ?
#
loop_
_entity_poly.entity_id
_entity_poly.type
_entity_poly.pdbx_seq_one_letter_code
_entity_poly.pdbx_strand_id
1 'polypeptide(L)'
;MERANKEFRSIVPEHIKYNLDEYLNIKRGDARRQPVDDKTVDIQITSSPYVTSYEYADLHQLSTLWLEYTPDLTEYRKEFIGTAHKRYEGRQLKSKIAQSVVNQMDVQDQKMAKEIEAFFIDMQEGFDETYRILKPGGRCCYVIGNNYLLTN
;
A
#
# COMPACT_ATOMS: atom_id res chain seq x y z
N MET A 1 -18.19 -5.74 -19.47
CA MET A 1 -17.81 -6.71 -18.42
C MET A 1 -18.03 -8.17 -18.85
N GLU A 2 -19.20 -8.55 -19.40
CA GLU A 2 -19.46 -9.96 -19.73
C GLU A 2 -18.45 -10.61 -20.69
N ARG A 3 -18.04 -9.90 -21.74
CA ARG A 3 -17.06 -10.41 -22.70
C ARG A 3 -15.71 -10.73 -22.05
N ALA A 4 -15.16 -9.78 -21.28
CA ALA A 4 -13.88 -9.97 -20.58
C ALA A 4 -13.95 -11.12 -19.57
N ASN A 5 -15.07 -11.27 -18.86
CA ASN A 5 -15.27 -12.39 -17.94
C ASN A 5 -15.36 -13.74 -18.65
N LYS A 6 -15.99 -13.80 -19.84
CA LYS A 6 -16.05 -15.00 -20.68
C LYS A 6 -14.66 -15.37 -21.21
N GLU A 7 -13.90 -14.37 -21.68
CA GLU A 7 -12.51 -14.55 -22.13
C GLU A 7 -11.63 -15.08 -20.98
N PHE A 8 -11.66 -14.44 -19.81
CA PHE A 8 -10.96 -14.92 -18.61
C PHE A 8 -11.36 -16.36 -18.24
N ARG A 9 -12.66 -16.67 -18.23
CA ARG A 9 -13.11 -18.04 -17.93
C ARG A 9 -12.62 -19.07 -18.96
N SER A 10 -12.43 -18.70 -20.22
CA SER A 10 -11.94 -19.62 -21.24
C SER A 10 -10.46 -20.00 -21.07
N ILE A 11 -9.65 -19.14 -20.45
CA ILE A 11 -8.21 -19.38 -20.26
C ILE A 11 -7.87 -20.09 -18.94
N VAL A 12 -8.73 -19.98 -17.92
CA VAL A 12 -8.50 -20.64 -16.63
C VAL A 12 -8.74 -22.15 -16.78
N PRO A 13 -7.80 -23.03 -16.37
CA PRO A 13 -8.00 -24.48 -16.37
C PRO A 13 -9.18 -24.93 -15.49
N GLU A 14 -9.90 -25.97 -15.90
CA GLU A 14 -11.06 -26.49 -15.15
C GLU A 14 -10.71 -26.91 -13.72
N HIS A 15 -9.55 -27.55 -13.51
CA HIS A 15 -9.14 -27.98 -12.17
C HIS A 15 -8.92 -26.81 -11.19
N ILE A 16 -8.58 -25.60 -11.68
CA ILE A 16 -8.50 -24.40 -10.84
C ILE A 16 -9.90 -23.87 -10.53
N LYS A 17 -10.80 -23.87 -11.53
CA LYS A 17 -12.18 -23.38 -11.35
C LYS A 17 -12.95 -24.16 -10.29
N TYR A 18 -12.75 -25.48 -10.25
CA TYR A 18 -13.46 -26.38 -9.33
C TYR A 18 -12.76 -26.58 -7.98
N ASN A 19 -11.49 -26.16 -7.83
CA ASN A 19 -10.73 -26.30 -6.58
C ASN A 19 -10.13 -24.96 -6.13
N LEU A 20 -10.88 -23.87 -6.25
CA LEU A 20 -10.42 -22.49 -5.99
C LEU A 20 -9.68 -22.35 -4.65
N ASP A 21 -10.17 -22.99 -3.59
CA ASP A 21 -9.61 -22.88 -2.23
C ASP A 21 -8.17 -23.43 -2.12
N GLU A 22 -7.74 -24.29 -3.05
CA GLU A 22 -6.35 -24.79 -3.11
C GLU A 22 -5.38 -23.77 -3.72
N TYR A 23 -5.88 -22.87 -4.57
CA TYR A 23 -5.07 -21.91 -5.34
C TYR A 23 -5.25 -20.47 -4.86
N LEU A 24 -6.32 -20.18 -4.11
CA LEU A 24 -6.69 -18.84 -3.68
C LEU A 24 -6.49 -18.69 -2.17
N ASN A 25 -5.64 -17.74 -1.80
CA ASN A 25 -5.42 -17.37 -0.40
C ASN A 25 -5.75 -15.89 -0.19
N ILE A 26 -6.92 -15.60 0.38
CA ILE A 26 -7.34 -14.24 0.74
C ILE A 26 -7.13 -14.03 2.23
N LYS A 27 -6.36 -13.01 2.59
CA LYS A 27 -6.08 -12.63 3.97
C LYS A 27 -6.15 -11.12 4.13
N ARG A 28 -6.61 -10.67 5.31
CA ARG A 28 -6.44 -9.29 5.77
C ARG A 28 -5.06 -9.17 6.40
N GLY A 29 -4.28 -8.17 6.01
CA GLY A 29 -2.94 -7.95 6.54
C GLY A 29 -2.36 -6.61 6.12
N ASP A 30 -1.26 -6.23 6.75
CA ASP A 30 -0.47 -5.06 6.38
C ASP A 30 0.39 -5.40 5.16
N ALA A 31 0.38 -4.53 4.15
CA ALA A 31 1.18 -4.69 2.94
C ALA A 31 2.68 -4.86 3.24
N ARG A 32 3.15 -4.26 4.34
CA ARG A 32 4.54 -4.30 4.82
C ARG A 32 4.91 -5.61 5.54
N ARG A 33 3.97 -6.55 5.67
CA ARG A 33 4.20 -7.88 6.25
C ARG A 33 3.25 -8.92 5.66
N GLN A 34 3.66 -9.52 4.55
CA GLN A 34 2.92 -10.57 3.87
C GLN A 34 3.04 -11.91 4.61
N PRO A 35 1.95 -12.68 4.70
CA PRO A 35 1.91 -13.96 5.42
C PRO A 35 2.48 -15.11 4.56
N VAL A 36 3.67 -14.91 4.01
CA VAL A 36 4.39 -15.90 3.18
C VAL A 36 5.86 -15.92 3.56
N ASP A 37 6.49 -17.07 3.34
CA ASP A 37 7.91 -17.26 3.63
C ASP A 37 8.81 -16.50 2.65
N ASP A 38 10.04 -16.26 3.07
CA ASP A 38 11.07 -15.62 2.26
C ASP A 38 11.27 -16.35 0.93
N LYS A 39 11.44 -15.59 -0.15
CA LYS A 39 11.79 -16.12 -1.48
C LYS A 39 10.84 -17.20 -2.00
N THR A 40 9.53 -17.04 -1.77
CA THR A 40 8.50 -17.99 -2.24
C THR A 40 7.62 -17.43 -3.35
N VAL A 41 7.58 -16.11 -3.53
CA VAL A 41 6.70 -15.42 -4.48
C VAL A 41 7.43 -15.22 -5.81
N ASP A 42 6.78 -15.61 -6.91
CA ASP A 42 7.31 -15.43 -8.27
C ASP A 42 7.07 -14.00 -8.80
N ILE A 43 5.88 -13.45 -8.52
CA ILE A 43 5.51 -12.10 -8.93
C ILE A 43 4.64 -11.41 -7.87
N GLN A 44 4.95 -10.15 -7.59
CA GLN A 44 4.06 -9.24 -6.87
C GLN A 44 3.46 -8.24 -7.83
N ILE A 45 2.14 -8.03 -7.76
CA ILE A 45 1.44 -6.99 -8.50
C ILE A 45 0.66 -6.16 -7.49
N THR A 46 0.89 -4.86 -7.46
CA THR A 46 0.20 -3.98 -6.51
C THR A 46 -0.06 -2.59 -7.09
N SER A 47 -1.17 -2.00 -6.65
CA SER A 47 -1.50 -0.59 -6.82
C SER A 47 -1.47 0.07 -5.44
N SER A 48 -0.25 0.28 -4.94
CA SER A 48 -0.02 0.92 -3.64
C SER A 48 -0.66 2.31 -3.58
N PRO A 49 -0.98 2.83 -2.38
CA PRO A 49 -1.49 4.20 -2.25
C PRO A 49 -0.51 5.21 -2.86
N TYR A 50 -1.04 6.34 -3.32
CA TYR A 50 -0.24 7.41 -3.90
C TYR A 50 0.03 8.48 -2.83
N VAL A 51 1.21 9.10 -2.88
CA VAL A 51 1.54 10.21 -1.98
C VAL A 51 0.45 11.26 -2.10
N THR A 52 -0.11 11.68 -0.97
CA THR A 52 -1.24 12.63 -0.86
C THR A 52 -2.53 12.25 -1.58
N SER A 53 -2.78 10.96 -1.87
CA SER A 53 -4.16 10.50 -2.02
C SER A 53 -4.87 10.80 -0.71
N TYR A 54 -6.08 11.38 -0.76
CA TYR A 54 -7.00 11.56 0.38
C TYR A 54 -6.71 10.54 1.50
N GLU A 55 -6.58 10.98 2.75
CA GLU A 55 -6.43 10.04 3.86
C GLU A 55 -7.57 9.01 3.75
N TYR A 56 -7.24 7.75 3.41
CA TYR A 56 -8.26 6.72 3.17
C TYR A 56 -9.12 6.49 4.42
N ALA A 57 -8.54 6.75 5.61
CA ALA A 57 -9.26 6.78 6.87
C ALA A 57 -10.39 7.84 6.88
N ASP A 58 -10.17 9.01 6.27
CA ASP A 58 -11.17 10.08 6.17
C ASP A 58 -12.28 9.74 5.18
N LEU A 59 -11.93 9.12 4.04
CA LEU A 59 -12.91 8.66 3.06
C LEU A 59 -13.91 7.65 3.65
N HIS A 60 -13.43 6.78 4.55
CA HIS A 60 -14.25 5.72 5.14
C HIS A 60 -14.80 6.06 6.52
N GLN A 61 -14.46 7.21 7.10
CA GLN A 61 -14.80 7.59 8.48
C GLN A 61 -16.29 7.39 8.82
N LEU A 62 -17.18 7.94 7.98
CA LEU A 62 -18.63 7.83 8.20
C LEU A 62 -19.12 6.38 8.14
N SER A 63 -18.66 5.63 7.14
CA SER A 63 -19.05 4.22 6.98
C SER A 63 -18.53 3.35 8.12
N THR A 64 -17.29 3.59 8.57
CA THR A 64 -16.66 2.85 9.66
C THR A 64 -17.35 3.13 11.00
N LEU A 65 -17.76 4.38 11.26
CA LEU A 65 -18.54 4.73 12.45
C LEU A 65 -19.95 4.16 12.41
N TRP A 66 -20.67 4.32 11.29
CA TRP A 66 -22.05 3.83 11.16
C TRP A 66 -22.11 2.33 11.37
N LEU A 67 -21.24 1.58 10.68
CA LEU A 67 -21.22 0.11 10.77
C LEU A 67 -20.52 -0.42 12.02
N GLU A 68 -20.18 0.46 12.97
CA GLU A 68 -19.54 0.13 14.26
C GLU A 68 -18.23 -0.68 14.11
N TYR A 69 -17.50 -0.48 13.00
CA TYR A 69 -16.24 -1.18 12.73
C TYR A 69 -15.06 -0.64 13.55
N THR A 70 -15.11 0.61 14.01
CA THR A 70 -14.17 1.13 15.00
C THR A 70 -14.86 2.10 15.96
N PRO A 71 -14.66 1.95 17.28
CA PRO A 71 -15.08 2.96 18.25
C PRO A 71 -14.06 4.12 18.34
N ASP A 72 -12.82 3.93 17.86
CA ASP A 72 -11.74 4.91 17.93
C ASP A 72 -11.15 5.17 16.53
N LEU A 73 -11.46 6.34 15.99
CA LEU A 73 -10.95 6.77 14.69
C LEU A 73 -9.46 7.14 14.72
N THR A 74 -8.94 7.54 15.87
CA THR A 74 -7.54 7.93 16.02
C THR A 74 -6.63 6.72 15.88
N GLU A 75 -6.96 5.62 16.56
CA GLU A 75 -6.23 4.36 16.41
C GLU A 75 -6.43 3.75 15.01
N TYR A 76 -7.64 3.81 14.46
CA TYR A 76 -7.92 3.33 13.10
C TYR A 76 -7.06 4.02 12.04
N ARG A 77 -6.88 5.35 12.14
CA ARG A 77 -6.00 6.12 11.23
C ARG A 77 -4.58 5.59 11.22
N LYS A 78 -4.06 5.13 12.37
CA LYS A 78 -2.72 4.55 12.49
C LYS A 78 -2.57 3.17 11.84
N GLU A 79 -3.57 2.61 11.20
CA GLU A 79 -3.36 1.38 10.39
C GLU A 79 -2.97 1.72 8.95
N PHE A 80 -3.26 2.93 8.48
CA PHE A 80 -3.05 3.32 7.08
C PHE A 80 -1.60 3.70 6.77
N ILE A 81 -1.21 3.43 5.53
CA ILE A 81 0.09 3.83 4.97
C ILE A 81 0.12 5.35 4.77
N GLY A 82 1.20 6.00 5.23
CA GLY A 82 1.45 7.42 5.02
C GLY A 82 0.68 8.37 5.93
N THR A 83 0.19 7.89 7.07
CA THR A 83 -0.49 8.74 8.05
C THR A 83 0.51 9.46 8.97
N ALA A 84 0.36 10.78 9.13
CA ALA A 84 1.13 11.56 10.11
C ALA A 84 0.73 11.27 11.57
N HIS A 85 -0.33 10.49 11.81
CA HIS A 85 -0.78 10.11 13.15
C HIS A 85 0.07 9.00 13.80
N LYS A 86 1.02 8.41 13.06
CA LYS A 86 2.01 7.44 13.56
C LYS A 86 3.29 8.14 14.01
N ARG A 87 3.96 7.58 15.02
CA ARG A 87 5.32 7.99 15.39
C ARG A 87 6.32 7.20 14.54
N TYR A 88 7.16 7.90 13.79
CA TYR A 88 8.22 7.33 12.96
C TYR A 88 9.63 7.52 13.56
N GLU A 89 9.71 7.78 14.86
CA GLU A 89 10.96 8.06 15.57
C GLU A 89 12.05 7.00 15.27
N GLY A 90 13.24 7.47 14.88
CA GLY A 90 14.39 6.62 14.57
C GLY A 90 14.40 6.00 13.17
N ARG A 91 13.39 6.25 12.33
CA ARG A 91 13.38 5.81 10.93
C ARG A 91 13.94 6.89 10.03
N GLN A 92 14.78 6.49 9.08
CA GLN A 92 15.38 7.40 8.09
C GLN A 92 15.02 6.96 6.68
N LEU A 93 14.74 7.95 5.85
CA LEU A 93 14.57 7.74 4.41
C LEU A 93 15.89 7.27 3.79
N LYS A 94 15.90 6.12 3.12
CA LYS A 94 17.07 5.63 2.37
C LYS A 94 17.21 6.32 1.01
N SER A 95 16.08 6.72 0.40
CA SER A 95 16.06 7.33 -0.93
C SER A 95 16.45 8.81 -0.90
N LYS A 96 17.50 9.18 -1.65
CA LYS A 96 17.93 10.57 -1.83
C LYS A 96 16.86 11.44 -2.49
N ILE A 97 16.08 10.85 -3.41
CA ILE A 97 14.97 11.55 -4.08
C ILE A 97 13.88 11.85 -3.05
N ALA A 98 13.51 10.87 -2.23
CA ALA A 98 12.52 11.07 -1.17
C ALA A 98 12.96 12.15 -0.17
N GLN A 99 14.22 12.10 0.29
CA GLN A 99 14.80 13.13 1.16
C GLN A 99 14.72 14.52 0.52
N SER A 100 15.08 14.64 -0.76
CA SER A 100 15.02 15.92 -1.49
C SER A 100 13.59 16.47 -1.56
N VAL A 101 12.60 15.62 -1.85
CA VAL A 101 11.19 16.03 -1.92
C VAL A 101 10.70 16.52 -0.56
N VAL A 102 10.98 15.78 0.51
CA VAL A 102 10.62 16.17 1.88
C VAL A 102 11.26 17.48 2.27
N ASN A 103 12.56 17.66 2.02
CA ASN A 103 13.28 18.90 2.35
C ASN A 103 12.73 20.11 1.59
N GLN A 104 12.33 19.94 0.32
CA GLN A 104 11.71 21.02 -0.46
C GLN A 104 10.33 21.39 0.10
N MET A 105 9.54 20.39 0.49
CA MET A 105 8.23 20.62 1.08
C MET A 105 8.33 21.24 2.48
N ASP A 106 9.32 20.87 3.29
CA ASP A 106 9.47 21.38 4.67
C ASP A 106 9.66 22.91 4.73
N VAL A 107 10.26 23.49 3.69
CA VAL A 107 10.40 24.95 3.53
C VAL A 107 9.06 25.62 3.26
N GLN A 108 8.11 24.94 2.62
CA GLN A 108 6.80 25.49 2.22
C GLN A 108 5.69 25.16 3.21
N ASP A 109 5.58 23.89 3.60
CA ASP A 109 4.60 23.35 4.54
C ASP A 109 5.20 22.18 5.33
N GLN A 110 5.59 22.46 6.57
CA GLN A 110 6.17 21.47 7.48
C GLN A 110 5.21 20.31 7.80
N LYS A 111 3.90 20.55 7.81
CA LYS A 111 2.93 19.50 8.10
C LYS A 111 2.86 18.54 6.92
N MET A 112 2.73 19.08 5.71
CA MET A 112 2.73 18.29 4.47
C MET A 112 4.05 17.52 4.30
N ALA A 113 5.19 18.12 4.64
CA ALA A 113 6.48 17.46 4.59
C ALA A 113 6.54 16.20 5.46
N LYS A 114 5.97 16.26 6.67
CA LYS A 114 5.87 15.10 7.58
C LYS A 114 4.94 14.00 7.04
N GLU A 115 3.83 14.37 6.42
CA GLU A 115 2.91 13.41 5.78
C GLU A 115 3.60 12.70 4.60
N ILE A 116 4.34 13.45 3.77
CA ILE A 116 5.13 12.90 2.66
C ILE A 116 6.26 12.00 3.18
N GLU A 117 6.96 12.40 4.25
CA GLU A 117 8.00 11.60 4.88
C GLU A 117 7.44 10.28 5.41
N ALA A 118 6.33 10.32 6.15
CA ALA A 118 5.62 9.15 6.65
C ALA A 118 5.25 8.19 5.50
N PHE A 119 4.73 8.71 4.40
CA PHE A 119 4.41 7.94 3.21
C PHE A 119 5.64 7.23 2.64
N PHE A 120 6.75 7.95 2.44
CA PHE A 120 7.97 7.36 1.89
C PHE A 120 8.59 6.32 2.82
N ILE A 121 8.53 6.52 4.14
CA ILE A 121 8.98 5.52 5.11
C ILE A 121 8.15 4.24 5.01
N ASP A 122 6.82 4.35 4.99
CA ASP A 122 5.95 3.18 4.88
C ASP A 122 6.12 2.45 3.54
N MET A 123 6.27 3.19 2.44
CA MET A 123 6.56 2.60 1.13
C MET A 123 7.90 1.88 1.09
N GLN A 124 8.93 2.43 1.76
CA GLN A 124 10.22 1.76 1.90
C GLN A 124 10.09 0.41 2.60
N GLU A 125 9.29 0.32 3.67
CA GLU A 125 9.02 -0.96 4.33
C GLU A 125 8.26 -1.92 3.41
N GLY A 126 7.32 -1.41 2.62
CA GLY A 126 6.62 -2.20 1.61
C GLY A 126 7.58 -2.77 0.57
N PHE A 127 8.55 -1.98 0.10
CA PHE A 127 9.58 -2.46 -0.83
C PHE A 127 10.54 -3.46 -0.19
N ASP A 128 10.94 -3.25 1.07
CA ASP A 128 11.77 -4.19 1.83
C ASP A 128 11.04 -5.54 1.97
N GLU A 129 9.74 -5.52 2.24
CA GLU A 129 8.89 -6.71 2.32
C GLU A 129 8.74 -7.43 0.96
N THR A 130 8.49 -6.67 -0.11
CA THR A 130 8.47 -7.20 -1.47
C THR A 130 9.78 -7.89 -1.82
N TYR A 131 10.91 -7.30 -1.44
CA TYR A 131 12.21 -7.91 -1.65
C TYR A 131 12.37 -9.22 -0.86
N ARG A 132 11.90 -9.27 0.40
CA ARG A 132 11.95 -10.47 1.25
C ARG A 132 11.20 -11.65 0.62
N ILE A 133 9.99 -11.43 0.14
CA ILE A 133 9.11 -12.51 -0.35
C ILE A 133 9.46 -13.00 -1.76
N LEU A 134 10.09 -12.16 -2.58
CA LEU A 134 10.39 -12.50 -3.97
C LEU A 134 11.51 -13.52 -4.08
N LYS A 135 11.29 -14.55 -4.92
CA LYS A 135 12.32 -15.49 -5.35
C LYS A 135 13.47 -14.75 -6.07
N PRO A 136 14.70 -15.31 -6.08
CA PRO A 136 15.73 -14.86 -7.01
C PRO A 136 15.21 -14.90 -8.46
N GLY A 137 15.26 -13.76 -9.15
CA GLY A 137 14.71 -13.61 -10.51
C GLY A 137 13.19 -13.34 -10.57
N GLY A 138 12.52 -13.28 -9.42
CA GLY A 138 11.13 -12.83 -9.31
C GLY A 138 10.96 -11.37 -9.70
N ARG A 139 9.71 -10.95 -9.95
CA ARG A 139 9.38 -9.61 -10.45
C ARG A 139 8.37 -8.91 -9.54
N CYS A 140 8.45 -7.58 -9.46
CA CYS A 140 7.38 -6.77 -8.89
C CYS A 140 6.87 -5.76 -9.93
N CYS A 141 5.57 -5.51 -9.89
CA CYS A 141 4.89 -4.52 -10.70
C CYS A 141 4.15 -3.56 -9.76
N TYR A 142 4.60 -2.31 -9.73
CA TYR A 142 3.94 -1.22 -9.02
C TYR A 142 3.23 -0.33 -10.03
N VAL A 143 1.91 -0.19 -9.86
CA VAL A 143 1.15 0.83 -10.58
C VAL A 143 1.35 2.15 -9.85
N ILE A 144 1.80 3.18 -10.57
CA ILE A 144 2.08 4.52 -10.01
C ILE A 144 1.32 5.55 -10.85
N GLY A 145 0.57 6.42 -10.18
CA GLY A 145 -0.05 7.61 -10.77
C GLY A 145 0.71 8.89 -10.42
N ASN A 146 0.66 9.89 -11.30
CA ASN A 146 1.17 11.21 -10.99
C ASN A 146 0.24 11.90 -9.98
N ASN A 147 0.80 12.51 -8.95
CA ASN A 147 0.08 13.42 -8.07
C ASN A 147 0.75 14.81 -8.12
N TYR A 148 -0.07 15.85 -8.17
CA TYR A 148 0.39 17.24 -8.18
C TYR A 148 -0.04 17.91 -6.89
N LEU A 149 0.92 18.42 -6.14
CA LEU A 149 0.65 19.24 -4.96
C LEU A 149 0.47 20.68 -5.40
N LEU A 150 -0.73 21.21 -5.19
CA LEU A 150 -0.99 22.63 -5.34
C LEU A 150 -0.57 23.31 -4.05
N THR A 151 0.60 23.94 -4.07
CA THR A 151 1.07 24.81 -2.99
C THR A 151 0.63 26.23 -3.32
N ASN A 152 -0.01 26.92 -2.36
CA ASN A 152 -0.40 28.33 -2.50
C ASN A 152 0.81 29.28 -2.46
#